data_AF-A0AAU2Q9K2-F1
#
_entry.id   AF-A0AAU2Q9K2-F1
#
_cell.length_a   1.000
_cell.length_b   1.000
_cell.length_c   1.000
_cell.angle_alpha   90.00
_cell.angle_beta   90.00
_cell.angle_gamma   90.00
#
_symmetry.space_group_name_H-M   'P 1'
#
loop_
_entity.id
_entity.type
_entity.pdbx_description
1 polymer ?
#
loop_
_entity_poly.entity_id
_entity_poly.type
_entity_poly.pdbx_seq_one_letter_code
_entity_poly.pdbx_strand_id
1 'polypeptide(L)'
;MTNVVLVGTLDTKGVEYGWLRERLLRTGVEVVLVDTGIMGEPRVPADVPRDAVARAAGTELSQLRAAADRGAAVTTMARGAEETLLRLYSEGKLHGVLAIGGSGGTSIATRAMRALPLGVPKLMVSSMASGDVRPYVGSSDITMMYSVVDIAGINSVSAPVLANAVEAIAGMAGAYARTSPEGRPPRLGAGGRPLIAASMAGVTTAGVDAARERLTELGYEVLVFHVSGTGGRTLETLAGQGVFAGVLDLTLSEIADDLCGGILSAGPDRLSAAGRAGVPQVVSLGALDMVKFGPLESLPQQVRDRGVHVHNPSITVTRTTMAECAELGRRVAAKLRAASGPAAVCVPLRGLSTLGAPGGPYHDPGADRALFSALREGLRSSAVRLYDYDTHINDPAFGRASADRLHAMIGAMSAAA
;
A
#
# COMPACT_ATOMS: atom_id res chain seq x y z
N MET A 1 -8.71 -22.89 20.34
CA MET A 1 -9.16 -23.49 19.06
C MET A 1 -8.93 -22.48 17.94
N THR A 2 -8.50 -22.94 16.77
CA THR A 2 -8.26 -22.09 15.60
C THR A 2 -9.56 -21.84 14.87
N ASN A 3 -9.85 -20.58 14.52
CA ASN A 3 -11.10 -20.17 13.88
C ASN A 3 -10.79 -19.54 12.51
N VAL A 4 -11.38 -20.08 11.45
CA VAL A 4 -11.34 -19.49 10.10
C VAL A 4 -12.71 -18.89 9.78
N VAL A 5 -12.72 -17.62 9.38
CA VAL A 5 -13.95 -16.93 8.97
C VAL A 5 -14.10 -17.04 7.46
N LEU A 6 -15.23 -17.55 7.00
CA LEU A 6 -15.64 -17.55 5.60
C LEU A 6 -16.55 -16.34 5.34
N VAL A 7 -16.24 -15.53 4.33
CA VAL A 7 -17.05 -14.34 3.98
C VAL A 7 -17.49 -14.42 2.54
N GLY A 8 -18.80 -14.47 2.29
CA GLY A 8 -19.28 -14.65 0.92
C GLY A 8 -20.75 -14.41 0.67
N THR A 9 -21.10 -14.29 -0.61
CA THR A 9 -22.48 -14.13 -1.09
C THR A 9 -23.16 -15.50 -1.21
N LEU A 10 -23.87 -15.94 -0.17
CA LEU A 10 -24.41 -17.31 -0.10
C LEU A 10 -25.64 -17.54 -0.97
N ASP A 11 -26.28 -16.46 -1.43
CA ASP A 11 -27.38 -16.47 -2.40
C ASP A 11 -26.95 -16.98 -3.79
N THR A 12 -25.70 -16.73 -4.15
CA THR A 12 -25.12 -17.11 -5.44
C THR A 12 -24.12 -18.24 -5.34
N LYS A 13 -23.32 -18.28 -4.26
CA LYS A 13 -22.19 -19.20 -4.08
C LYS A 13 -22.32 -20.11 -2.86
N GLY A 14 -23.53 -20.27 -2.32
CA GLY A 14 -23.74 -21.03 -1.09
C GLY A 14 -23.28 -22.49 -1.17
N VAL A 15 -23.36 -23.13 -2.35
CA VAL A 15 -22.88 -24.52 -2.55
C VAL A 15 -21.38 -24.60 -2.34
N GLU A 16 -20.63 -23.67 -2.93
CA GLU A 16 -19.18 -23.60 -2.85
C GLU A 16 -18.73 -23.25 -1.42
N TYR A 17 -19.41 -22.32 -0.75
CA TYR A 17 -19.13 -22.00 0.66
C TYR A 17 -19.46 -23.15 1.62
N GLY A 18 -20.53 -23.91 1.36
CA GLY A 18 -20.83 -25.14 2.09
C GLY A 18 -19.71 -26.17 1.95
N TRP A 19 -19.25 -26.39 0.71
CA TRP A 19 -18.13 -27.29 0.44
C TRP A 19 -16.82 -26.84 1.13
N LEU A 20 -16.51 -25.54 1.12
CA LEU A 20 -15.37 -24.97 1.84
C LEU A 20 -15.48 -25.19 3.35
N ARG A 21 -16.66 -24.95 3.94
CA ARG A 21 -16.92 -25.14 5.38
C ARG A 21 -16.63 -26.58 5.77
N GLU A 22 -17.17 -27.56 5.05
CA GLU A 22 -16.92 -28.99 5.32
C GLU A 22 -15.44 -29.36 5.21
N ARG A 23 -14.73 -28.85 4.19
CA ARG A 23 -13.30 -29.09 4.00
C ARG A 23 -12.48 -28.49 5.15
N LEU A 24 -12.78 -27.26 5.57
CA LEU A 24 -12.09 -26.61 6.70
C LEU A 24 -12.33 -27.38 8.01
N LEU A 25 -13.56 -27.80 8.30
CA LEU A 25 -13.84 -28.59 9.50
C LEU A 25 -12.99 -29.89 9.54
N ARG A 26 -12.72 -30.51 8.39
CA ARG A 26 -11.84 -31.69 8.30
C ARG A 26 -10.36 -31.41 8.60
N THR A 27 -9.90 -30.16 8.54
CA THR A 27 -8.54 -29.78 8.96
C THR A 27 -8.43 -29.53 10.47
N GLY A 28 -9.54 -29.64 11.21
CA GLY A 28 -9.58 -29.44 12.65
C GLY A 28 -9.67 -27.97 13.08
N VAL A 29 -10.01 -27.06 12.15
CA VAL A 29 -10.34 -25.67 12.48
C VAL A 29 -11.85 -25.50 12.64
N GLU A 30 -12.24 -24.57 13.50
CA GLU A 30 -13.61 -24.08 13.60
C GLU A 30 -13.90 -23.07 12.48
N VAL A 31 -15.16 -23.01 12.05
CA VAL A 31 -15.58 -22.15 10.93
C VAL A 31 -16.73 -21.23 11.34
N VAL A 32 -16.57 -19.94 11.08
CA VAL A 32 -17.66 -18.95 11.15
C VAL A 32 -18.00 -18.50 9.73
N LEU A 33 -19.22 -18.77 9.28
CA LEU A 33 -19.70 -18.41 7.96
C LEU A 33 -20.51 -17.10 8.00
N VAL A 34 -20.03 -16.09 7.30
CA VAL A 34 -20.62 -14.75 7.19
C VAL A 34 -21.24 -14.58 5.81
N ASP A 35 -22.55 -14.33 5.76
CA ASP A 35 -23.28 -14.09 4.53
C ASP A 35 -23.30 -12.61 4.15
N THR A 36 -22.85 -12.30 2.94
CA THR A 36 -22.88 -10.96 2.35
C THR A 36 -23.78 -10.91 1.11
N GLY A 37 -24.62 -11.91 0.90
CA GLY A 37 -25.61 -11.99 -0.18
C GLY A 37 -26.67 -10.89 -0.05
N ILE A 38 -27.22 -10.46 -1.19
CA ILE A 38 -28.11 -9.30 -1.25
C ILE A 38 -29.48 -9.68 -1.78
N MET A 39 -29.54 -10.50 -2.83
CA MET A 39 -30.76 -10.64 -3.64
C MET A 39 -31.44 -11.98 -3.38
N GLY A 40 -30.86 -13.08 -3.85
CA GLY A 40 -31.48 -14.42 -3.83
C GLY A 40 -31.49 -15.04 -2.44
N GLU A 41 -32.07 -16.22 -2.28
CA GLU A 41 -32.06 -16.92 -0.99
C GLU A 41 -30.74 -17.68 -0.77
N PRO A 42 -30.18 -17.65 0.46
CA PRO A 42 -28.93 -18.34 0.77
C PRO A 42 -29.12 -19.84 0.63
N ARG A 43 -28.15 -20.51 0.00
CA ARG A 43 -28.23 -21.97 -0.23
C ARG A 43 -27.70 -22.81 0.94
N VAL A 44 -27.08 -22.16 1.91
CA VAL A 44 -26.53 -22.77 3.14
C VAL A 44 -26.75 -21.82 4.32
N PRO A 45 -26.93 -22.33 5.55
CA PRO A 45 -27.10 -21.48 6.73
C PRO A 45 -25.80 -20.79 7.11
N ALA A 46 -25.89 -19.49 7.40
CA ALA A 46 -24.79 -18.68 7.89
C ALA A 46 -24.81 -18.56 9.42
N ASP A 47 -23.64 -18.47 10.03
CA ASP A 47 -23.50 -18.18 11.46
C ASP A 47 -23.67 -16.67 11.72
N VAL A 48 -23.28 -15.84 10.76
CA VAL A 48 -23.64 -14.41 10.70
C VAL A 48 -24.50 -14.16 9.47
N PRO A 49 -25.83 -13.98 9.62
CA PRO A 49 -26.72 -13.79 8.48
C PRO A 49 -26.55 -12.41 7.87
N ARG A 50 -26.83 -12.30 6.56
CA ARG A 50 -26.79 -11.07 5.77
C ARG A 50 -27.55 -9.89 6.37
N ASP A 51 -28.65 -10.11 7.08
CA ASP A 51 -29.39 -9.05 7.78
C ASP A 51 -28.56 -8.45 8.92
N ALA A 52 -27.79 -9.26 9.64
CA ALA A 52 -26.88 -8.76 10.66
C ALA A 52 -25.69 -8.00 10.04
N VAL A 53 -25.20 -8.45 8.88
CA VAL A 53 -24.16 -7.74 8.12
C VAL A 53 -24.67 -6.38 7.64
N ALA A 54 -25.89 -6.31 7.09
CA ALA A 54 -26.51 -5.04 6.68
C ALA A 54 -26.66 -4.08 7.87
N ARG A 55 -27.14 -4.58 9.02
CA ARG A 55 -27.25 -3.77 10.25
C ARG A 55 -25.91 -3.27 10.76
N ALA A 56 -24.84 -4.06 10.65
CA ALA A 56 -23.49 -3.61 10.99
C ALA A 56 -23.03 -2.42 10.12
N ALA A 57 -23.57 -2.29 8.89
CA ALA A 57 -23.34 -1.13 8.04
C ALA A 57 -24.28 0.06 8.33
N GLY A 58 -25.19 -0.06 9.30
CA GLY A 58 -26.18 0.96 9.65
C GLY A 58 -27.41 1.00 8.73
N THR A 59 -27.76 -0.11 8.08
CA THR A 59 -28.95 -0.20 7.19
C THR A 59 -29.70 -1.52 7.38
N GLU A 60 -30.88 -1.63 6.78
CA GLU A 60 -31.62 -2.88 6.68
C GLU A 60 -31.48 -3.50 5.28
N LEU A 61 -31.41 -4.83 5.20
CA LEU A 61 -31.25 -5.54 3.92
C LEU A 61 -32.41 -5.23 2.94
N SER A 62 -33.62 -5.05 3.47
CA SER A 62 -34.80 -4.67 2.67
C SER A 62 -34.64 -3.33 1.97
N GLN A 63 -33.95 -2.37 2.60
CA GLN A 63 -33.68 -1.05 2.01
C GLN A 63 -32.71 -1.17 0.83
N LEU A 64 -31.66 -1.99 0.96
CA LEU A 64 -30.71 -2.26 -0.12
C LEU A 64 -31.38 -2.91 -1.32
N ARG A 65 -32.27 -3.88 -1.07
CA ARG A 65 -33.05 -4.55 -2.13
C ARG A 65 -34.01 -3.58 -2.83
N ALA A 66 -34.70 -2.74 -2.07
CA ALA A 66 -35.65 -1.77 -2.61
C ALA A 66 -34.98 -0.70 -3.48
N ALA A 67 -33.75 -0.28 -3.14
CA ALA A 67 -32.99 0.70 -3.92
C ALA A 67 -32.58 0.18 -5.30
N ALA A 68 -32.50 -1.15 -5.50
CA ALA A 68 -32.11 -1.82 -6.75
C ALA A 68 -30.76 -1.37 -7.36
N ASP A 69 -29.92 -0.66 -6.59
CA ASP A 69 -28.57 -0.27 -6.99
C ASP A 69 -27.56 -1.32 -6.49
N ARG A 70 -27.12 -2.18 -7.41
CA ARG A 70 -26.15 -3.23 -7.12
C ARG A 70 -24.81 -2.67 -6.62
N GLY A 71 -24.34 -1.54 -7.14
CA GLY A 71 -23.05 -0.95 -6.77
C GLY A 71 -23.08 -0.39 -5.35
N ALA A 72 -24.13 0.36 -5.02
CA ALA A 72 -24.35 0.88 -3.68
C ALA A 72 -24.55 -0.25 -2.66
N ALA A 73 -25.30 -1.28 -3.02
CA ALA A 73 -25.54 -2.43 -2.15
C ALA A 73 -24.26 -3.23 -1.88
N VAL A 74 -23.43 -3.48 -2.90
CA VAL A 74 -22.10 -4.10 -2.75
C VAL A 74 -21.21 -3.27 -1.81
N THR A 75 -21.17 -1.96 -1.99
CA THR A 75 -20.36 -1.05 -1.15
C THR A 75 -20.82 -1.09 0.31
N THR A 76 -22.14 -1.12 0.54
CA THR A 76 -22.72 -1.13 1.88
C THR A 76 -22.49 -2.46 2.58
N MET A 77 -22.71 -3.59 1.89
CA MET A 77 -22.42 -4.91 2.44
C MET A 77 -20.93 -5.11 2.73
N ALA A 78 -20.05 -4.51 1.91
CA ALA A 78 -18.61 -4.52 2.17
C ALA A 78 -18.24 -3.81 3.48
N ARG A 79 -18.90 -2.69 3.81
CA ARG A 79 -18.77 -2.03 5.13
C ARG A 79 -19.32 -2.90 6.27
N GLY A 80 -20.45 -3.55 6.06
CA GLY A 80 -21.01 -4.47 7.05
C GLY A 80 -20.10 -5.66 7.35
N ALA A 81 -19.47 -6.21 6.30
CA ALA A 81 -18.49 -7.29 6.42
C ALA A 81 -17.22 -6.83 7.15
N GLU A 82 -16.76 -5.61 6.88
CA GLU A 82 -15.65 -4.96 7.57
C GLU A 82 -15.88 -4.88 9.09
N GLU A 83 -17.00 -4.30 9.52
CA GLU A 83 -17.38 -4.22 10.94
C GLU A 83 -17.54 -5.60 11.59
N THR A 84 -18.10 -6.55 10.85
CA THR A 84 -18.26 -7.93 11.33
C THR A 84 -16.92 -8.61 11.58
N LEU A 85 -15.95 -8.45 10.67
CA LEU A 85 -14.63 -9.06 10.78
C LEU A 85 -13.82 -8.41 11.91
N LEU A 86 -13.87 -7.08 12.04
CA LEU A 86 -13.24 -6.36 13.15
C LEU A 86 -13.79 -6.81 14.50
N ARG A 87 -15.11 -6.96 14.62
CA ARG A 87 -15.73 -7.49 15.83
C ARG A 87 -15.27 -8.91 16.13
N LEU A 88 -15.34 -9.84 15.17
CA LEU A 88 -14.90 -11.22 15.36
C LEU A 88 -13.41 -11.32 15.73
N TYR A 89 -12.57 -10.44 15.17
CA TYR A 89 -11.16 -10.32 15.53
C TYR A 89 -10.98 -9.86 16.99
N SER A 90 -11.69 -8.81 17.40
CA SER A 90 -11.63 -8.30 18.78
C SER A 90 -12.11 -9.30 19.83
N GLU A 91 -13.05 -10.17 19.45
CA GLU A 91 -13.56 -11.26 20.30
C GLU A 91 -12.64 -12.50 20.33
N GLY A 92 -11.50 -12.49 19.61
CA GLY A 92 -10.60 -13.65 19.50
C GLY A 92 -11.16 -14.81 18.67
N LYS A 93 -12.20 -14.55 17.87
CA LYS A 93 -12.91 -15.54 17.04
C LYS A 93 -12.46 -15.55 15.58
N LEU A 94 -11.39 -14.82 15.23
CA LEU A 94 -10.83 -14.79 13.89
C LEU A 94 -9.31 -14.99 13.95
N HIS A 95 -8.86 -16.11 13.39
CA HIS A 95 -7.43 -16.44 13.22
C HIS A 95 -7.02 -16.48 11.75
N GLY A 96 -7.97 -16.51 10.83
CA GLY A 96 -7.76 -16.32 9.40
C GLY A 96 -9.07 -16.09 8.67
N VAL A 97 -9.01 -15.48 7.49
CA VAL A 97 -10.17 -15.26 6.63
C VAL A 97 -9.94 -15.91 5.27
N LEU A 98 -10.92 -16.67 4.80
CA LEU A 98 -10.98 -17.19 3.43
C LEU A 98 -12.26 -16.69 2.75
N ALA A 99 -12.10 -16.14 1.55
CA ALA A 99 -13.22 -15.79 0.70
C ALA A 99 -12.98 -16.23 -0.74
N ILE A 100 -14.08 -16.49 -1.44
CA ILE A 100 -14.09 -16.85 -2.86
C ILE A 100 -15.11 -15.98 -3.60
N GLY A 101 -14.79 -15.54 -4.82
CA GLY A 101 -15.75 -14.79 -5.61
C GLY A 101 -15.22 -14.27 -6.94
N GLY A 102 -16.16 -13.82 -7.78
CA GLY A 102 -15.83 -12.97 -8.93
C GLY A 102 -15.56 -11.53 -8.50
N SER A 103 -15.59 -10.58 -9.44
CA SER A 103 -15.31 -9.16 -9.16
C SER A 103 -16.07 -8.58 -7.95
N GLY A 104 -17.40 -8.76 -7.88
CA GLY A 104 -18.23 -8.24 -6.79
C GLY A 104 -17.89 -8.86 -5.42
N GLY A 105 -17.83 -10.20 -5.34
CA GLY A 105 -17.48 -10.90 -4.09
C GLY A 105 -16.06 -10.60 -3.62
N THR A 106 -15.11 -10.48 -4.56
CA THR A 106 -13.73 -10.03 -4.28
C THR A 106 -13.73 -8.62 -3.69
N SER A 107 -14.50 -7.71 -4.25
CA SER A 107 -14.59 -6.32 -3.77
C SER A 107 -15.13 -6.24 -2.33
N ILE A 108 -16.16 -7.02 -2.01
CA ILE A 108 -16.75 -7.10 -0.66
C ILE A 108 -15.74 -7.66 0.34
N ALA A 109 -15.24 -8.88 0.08
CA ALA A 109 -14.41 -9.59 1.03
C ALA A 109 -13.07 -8.88 1.25
N THR A 110 -12.43 -8.39 0.18
CA THR A 110 -11.11 -7.76 0.33
C THR A 110 -11.19 -6.39 0.99
N ARG A 111 -12.30 -5.66 0.88
CA ARG A 111 -12.51 -4.47 1.73
C ARG A 111 -12.45 -4.83 3.21
N ALA A 112 -13.18 -5.85 3.63
CA ALA A 112 -13.21 -6.29 5.02
C ALA A 112 -11.85 -6.86 5.47
N MET A 113 -11.16 -7.61 4.61
CA MET A 113 -9.81 -8.12 4.88
C MET A 113 -8.79 -7.00 5.10
N ARG A 114 -8.84 -5.92 4.32
CA ARG A 114 -7.89 -4.78 4.44
C ARG A 114 -7.99 -4.04 5.78
N ALA A 115 -9.14 -4.11 6.45
CA ALA A 115 -9.31 -3.49 7.77
C ALA A 115 -8.67 -4.29 8.90
N LEU A 116 -8.40 -5.58 8.69
CA LEU A 116 -7.72 -6.42 9.68
C LEU A 116 -6.23 -6.05 9.77
N PRO A 117 -5.61 -6.16 10.97
CA PRO A 117 -4.18 -5.89 11.14
C PRO A 117 -3.28 -6.70 10.21
N LEU A 118 -2.12 -6.13 9.85
CA LEU A 118 -1.06 -6.85 9.14
C LEU A 118 -0.62 -8.09 9.93
N GLY A 119 -0.32 -9.17 9.22
CA GLY A 119 0.05 -10.48 9.77
C GLY A 119 -1.13 -11.40 10.09
N VAL A 120 -2.37 -10.89 10.15
CA VAL A 120 -3.57 -11.75 10.21
C VAL A 120 -3.70 -12.48 8.87
N PRO A 121 -3.83 -13.82 8.84
CA PRO A 121 -4.03 -14.57 7.60
C PRO A 121 -5.27 -14.15 6.80
N LYS A 122 -5.07 -13.72 5.55
CA LYS A 122 -6.13 -13.26 4.63
C LYS A 122 -5.92 -13.92 3.26
N LEU A 123 -6.83 -14.80 2.84
CA LEU A 123 -6.76 -15.49 1.55
C LEU A 123 -8.03 -15.26 0.72
N MET A 124 -7.84 -14.76 -0.50
CA MET A 124 -8.92 -14.48 -1.46
C MET A 124 -8.73 -15.31 -2.73
N VAL A 125 -9.64 -16.25 -3.00
CA VAL A 125 -9.69 -16.97 -4.29
C VAL A 125 -10.57 -16.19 -5.26
N SER A 126 -9.98 -15.61 -6.30
CA SER A 126 -10.67 -14.67 -7.18
C SER A 126 -10.45 -14.98 -8.65
N SER A 127 -11.49 -14.83 -9.47
CA SER A 127 -11.36 -14.80 -10.94
C SER A 127 -10.66 -13.53 -11.45
N MET A 128 -10.48 -12.53 -10.57
CA MET A 128 -9.74 -11.30 -10.88
C MET A 128 -8.27 -11.36 -10.48
N ALA A 129 -7.79 -12.46 -9.89
CA ALA A 129 -6.43 -12.53 -9.35
C ALA A 129 -5.33 -12.51 -10.44
N SER A 130 -5.64 -12.96 -11.66
CA SER A 130 -4.75 -12.89 -12.83
C SER A 130 -4.96 -11.57 -13.60
N GLY A 131 -4.91 -10.45 -12.89
CA GLY A 131 -5.16 -9.11 -13.45
C GLY A 131 -4.66 -8.01 -12.51
N ASP A 132 -5.22 -6.79 -12.64
CA ASP A 132 -4.92 -5.71 -11.71
C ASP A 132 -5.61 -5.95 -10.36
N VAL A 133 -4.83 -6.42 -9.38
CA VAL A 133 -5.30 -6.69 -8.03
C VAL A 133 -5.08 -5.53 -7.05
N ARG A 134 -4.49 -4.41 -7.49
CA ARG A 134 -4.20 -3.25 -6.62
C ARG A 134 -5.44 -2.74 -5.86
N PRO A 135 -6.65 -2.64 -6.47
CA PRO A 135 -7.86 -2.20 -5.76
C PRO A 135 -8.33 -3.19 -4.68
N TYR A 136 -7.96 -4.47 -4.80
CA TYR A 136 -8.36 -5.52 -3.86
C TYR A 136 -7.36 -5.66 -2.72
N VAL A 137 -6.06 -5.68 -3.00
CA VAL A 137 -5.02 -5.85 -1.97
C VAL A 137 -4.77 -4.55 -1.20
N GLY A 138 -4.76 -3.41 -1.91
CA GLY A 138 -4.45 -2.10 -1.31
C GLY A 138 -3.06 -2.08 -0.65
N SER A 139 -3.01 -1.63 0.60
CA SER A 139 -1.82 -1.60 1.46
C SER A 139 -1.77 -2.76 2.47
N SER A 140 -2.59 -3.79 2.29
CA SER A 140 -2.67 -4.96 3.18
C SER A 140 -1.87 -6.15 2.63
N ASP A 141 -1.72 -7.19 3.43
CA ASP A 141 -1.01 -8.45 3.16
C ASP A 141 -1.96 -9.57 2.68
N ILE A 142 -2.96 -9.21 1.87
CA ILE A 142 -3.94 -10.17 1.31
C ILE A 142 -3.25 -11.07 0.28
N THR A 143 -3.36 -12.39 0.48
CA THR A 143 -2.94 -13.37 -0.52
C THR A 143 -4.05 -13.57 -1.55
N MET A 144 -3.75 -13.32 -2.82
CA MET A 144 -4.67 -13.55 -3.94
C MET A 144 -4.35 -14.90 -4.61
N MET A 145 -5.34 -15.76 -4.74
CA MET A 145 -5.25 -17.04 -5.47
C MET A 145 -6.16 -16.99 -6.68
N TYR A 146 -5.63 -17.31 -7.87
CA TYR A 146 -6.45 -17.34 -9.08
C TYR A 146 -7.36 -18.56 -9.10
N SER A 147 -8.65 -18.34 -9.37
CA SER A 147 -9.65 -19.42 -9.41
C SER A 147 -9.52 -20.32 -10.64
N VAL A 148 -8.74 -19.91 -11.65
CA VAL A 148 -8.56 -20.56 -12.97
C VAL A 148 -9.79 -20.50 -13.86
N VAL A 149 -10.94 -20.90 -13.32
CA VAL A 149 -12.27 -20.83 -13.94
C VAL A 149 -13.20 -19.96 -13.12
N ASP A 150 -14.35 -19.57 -13.68
CA ASP A 150 -15.36 -18.87 -12.90
C ASP A 150 -15.87 -19.75 -11.75
N ILE A 151 -16.25 -19.10 -10.65
CA ILE A 151 -16.73 -19.76 -9.44
C ILE A 151 -18.25 -19.94 -9.60
N ALA A 152 -18.59 -21.05 -10.23
CA ALA A 152 -19.95 -21.50 -10.51
C ALA A 152 -20.03 -23.02 -10.28
N GLY A 153 -20.14 -23.41 -9.01
CA GLY A 153 -20.14 -24.79 -8.56
C GLY A 153 -18.75 -25.41 -8.39
N ILE A 154 -18.75 -26.64 -7.88
CA ILE A 154 -17.55 -27.44 -7.65
C ILE A 154 -17.37 -28.41 -8.83
N ASN A 155 -16.24 -28.31 -9.53
CA ASN A 155 -15.92 -29.12 -10.69
C ASN A 155 -14.45 -29.61 -10.62
N SER A 156 -14.02 -30.40 -11.61
CA SER A 156 -12.67 -30.99 -11.66
C SER A 156 -11.53 -29.96 -11.71
N VAL A 157 -11.82 -28.70 -12.06
CA VAL A 157 -10.85 -27.60 -12.05
C VAL A 157 -10.93 -26.79 -10.76
N SER A 158 -12.14 -26.41 -10.32
CA SER A 158 -12.31 -25.59 -9.11
C SER A 158 -12.03 -26.36 -7.82
N ALA A 159 -12.37 -27.65 -7.74
CA ALA A 159 -12.17 -28.47 -6.54
C ALA A 159 -10.70 -28.52 -6.05
N PRO A 160 -9.69 -28.83 -6.89
CA PRO A 160 -8.30 -28.84 -6.43
C PRO A 160 -7.79 -27.44 -6.04
N VAL A 161 -8.21 -26.39 -6.75
CA VAL A 161 -7.82 -25.00 -6.42
C VAL A 161 -8.39 -24.59 -5.06
N LEU A 162 -9.69 -24.84 -4.83
CA LEU A 162 -10.35 -24.55 -3.57
C LEU A 162 -9.83 -25.43 -2.42
N ALA A 163 -9.48 -26.69 -2.69
CA ALA A 163 -8.82 -27.55 -1.71
C ALA A 163 -7.47 -26.97 -1.25
N ASN A 164 -6.64 -26.50 -2.18
CA ASN A 164 -5.37 -25.85 -1.84
C ASN A 164 -5.60 -24.59 -1.01
N ALA A 165 -6.62 -23.79 -1.33
CA ALA A 165 -6.97 -22.61 -0.54
C ALA A 165 -7.38 -22.96 0.90
N VAL A 166 -8.14 -24.04 1.09
CA VAL A 166 -8.53 -24.54 2.41
C VAL A 166 -7.31 -24.94 3.24
N GLU A 167 -6.42 -25.77 2.69
CA GLU A 167 -5.22 -26.21 3.41
C GLU A 167 -4.29 -25.02 3.73
N ALA A 168 -4.13 -24.09 2.78
CA ALA A 168 -3.32 -22.90 2.95
C ALA A 168 -3.84 -22.03 4.12
N ILE A 169 -5.13 -21.67 4.12
CA ILE A 169 -5.66 -20.82 5.18
C ILE A 169 -5.69 -21.54 6.53
N ALA A 170 -5.97 -22.85 6.57
CA ALA A 170 -5.96 -23.63 7.80
C ALA A 170 -4.56 -23.68 8.42
N GLY A 171 -3.52 -23.88 7.59
CA GLY A 171 -2.13 -23.84 8.01
C GLY A 171 -1.71 -22.47 8.56
N MET A 172 -2.02 -21.40 7.81
CA MET A 172 -1.71 -20.02 8.22
C MET A 172 -2.44 -19.63 9.52
N ALA A 173 -3.75 -19.90 9.60
CA ALA A 173 -4.56 -19.59 10.78
C ALA A 173 -4.12 -20.43 11.99
N GLY A 174 -3.80 -21.70 11.78
CA GLY A 174 -3.31 -22.59 12.83
C GLY A 174 -1.97 -22.15 13.39
N ALA A 175 -1.04 -21.74 12.52
CA ALA A 175 0.23 -21.15 12.95
C ALA A 175 -0.01 -19.86 13.74
N TYR A 176 -0.80 -18.92 13.18
CA TYR A 176 -1.11 -17.64 13.82
C TYR A 176 -1.79 -17.77 15.20
N ALA A 177 -2.68 -18.76 15.35
CA ALA A 177 -3.37 -19.05 16.61
C ALA A 177 -2.43 -19.62 17.69
N ARG A 178 -1.45 -20.46 17.29
CA ARG A 178 -0.49 -21.08 18.21
C ARG A 178 0.63 -20.13 18.63
N THR A 179 0.91 -19.09 17.85
CA THR A 179 1.99 -18.17 18.18
C THR A 179 1.64 -17.39 19.45
N SER A 180 2.30 -17.73 20.56
CA SER A 180 2.25 -16.96 21.82
C SER A 180 2.58 -15.49 21.57
N PRO A 181 2.05 -14.54 22.38
CA PRO A 181 2.37 -13.12 22.23
C PRO A 181 3.86 -12.82 22.14
N GLU A 182 4.69 -13.58 22.87
CA GLU A 182 6.16 -13.49 22.89
C GLU A 182 6.86 -14.10 21.67
N GLY A 183 6.22 -15.07 21.00
CA GLY A 183 6.74 -15.69 19.77
C GLY A 183 6.23 -15.03 18.49
N ARG A 184 5.29 -14.07 18.61
CA ARG A 184 4.83 -13.29 17.45
C ARG A 184 5.93 -12.33 17.06
N PRO A 185 6.17 -12.12 15.75
CA PRO A 185 6.96 -10.96 15.35
C PRO A 185 6.33 -9.73 16.02
N PRO A 186 7.16 -8.83 16.60
CA PRO A 186 6.65 -7.65 17.28
C PRO A 186 5.70 -6.93 16.34
N ARG A 187 4.56 -6.48 16.89
CA ARG A 187 3.67 -5.59 16.15
C ARG A 187 4.48 -4.39 15.66
N LEU A 188 4.07 -3.79 14.55
CA LEU A 188 4.69 -2.57 14.04
C LEU A 188 4.84 -1.55 15.19
N GLY A 189 6.09 -1.19 15.53
CA GLY A 189 6.42 -0.24 16.60
C GLY A 189 6.56 -0.84 18.01
N ALA A 190 6.32 -2.14 18.19
CA ALA A 190 6.43 -2.82 19.49
C ALA A 190 7.84 -3.34 19.81
N GLY A 191 8.79 -3.24 18.86
CA GLY A 191 10.16 -3.71 19.01
C GLY A 191 11.08 -2.81 19.86
N GLY A 192 10.54 -1.81 20.55
CA GLY A 192 11.28 -0.88 21.42
C GLY A 192 12.10 0.19 20.68
N ARG A 193 12.46 -0.04 19.41
CA ARG A 193 13.12 0.97 18.55
C ARG A 193 12.10 1.87 17.86
N PRO A 194 12.30 3.20 17.84
CA PRO A 194 11.43 4.09 17.07
C PRO A 194 11.52 3.77 15.57
N LEU A 195 10.38 3.76 14.89
CA LEU A 195 10.29 3.43 13.48
C LEU A 195 10.58 4.64 12.59
N ILE A 196 11.32 4.43 11.51
CA ILE A 196 11.51 5.40 10.42
C ILE A 196 11.02 4.80 9.12
N ALA A 197 10.22 5.55 8.37
CA ALA A 197 9.92 5.20 6.98
C ALA A 197 11.00 5.78 6.05
N ALA A 198 11.44 5.02 5.05
CA ALA A 198 12.29 5.52 3.98
C ALA A 198 11.73 5.13 2.61
N SER A 199 11.72 6.05 1.64
CA SER A 199 11.29 5.74 0.26
C SER A 199 12.48 5.38 -0.63
N MET A 200 12.28 4.47 -1.58
CA MET A 200 13.35 3.95 -2.43
C MET A 200 12.86 3.51 -3.81
N ALA A 201 13.66 3.75 -4.84
CA ALA A 201 13.64 3.05 -6.12
C ALA A 201 15.03 2.47 -6.42
N GLY A 202 15.10 1.48 -7.32
CA GLY A 202 16.37 0.87 -7.77
C GLY A 202 17.43 1.89 -8.20
N VAL A 203 17.00 3.04 -8.75
CA VAL A 203 17.87 4.14 -9.20
C VAL A 203 18.36 5.07 -8.08
N THR A 204 17.90 4.86 -6.85
CA THR A 204 18.26 5.63 -5.63
C THR A 204 18.78 4.75 -4.50
N THR A 205 18.93 3.44 -4.73
CA THR A 205 19.20 2.44 -3.69
C THR A 205 20.43 2.76 -2.86
N ALA A 206 21.57 3.10 -3.48
CA ALA A 206 22.82 3.31 -2.75
C ALA A 206 22.74 4.48 -1.75
N GLY A 207 22.08 5.58 -2.13
CA GLY A 207 21.86 6.71 -1.22
C GLY A 207 20.91 6.38 -0.07
N VAL A 208 19.83 5.66 -0.37
CA VAL A 208 18.85 5.22 0.64
C VAL A 208 19.46 4.19 1.58
N ASP A 209 20.26 3.25 1.10
CA ASP A 209 20.93 2.25 1.93
C ASP A 209 21.93 2.89 2.88
N ALA A 210 22.73 3.84 2.41
CA ALA A 210 23.64 4.59 3.30
C ALA A 210 22.87 5.34 4.41
N ALA A 211 21.70 5.88 4.09
CA ALA A 211 20.84 6.51 5.09
C ALA A 211 20.22 5.50 6.08
N ARG A 212 19.76 4.35 5.57
CA ARG A 212 19.19 3.23 6.34
C ARG A 212 20.20 2.68 7.34
N GLU A 213 21.42 2.43 6.89
CA GLU A 213 22.53 1.98 7.73
C GLU A 213 22.80 3.00 8.83
N ARG A 214 22.90 4.29 8.47
CA ARG A 214 23.12 5.36 9.43
C ARG A 214 22.02 5.49 10.48
N LEU A 215 20.75 5.41 10.08
CA LEU A 215 19.63 5.43 11.03
C LEU A 215 19.63 4.18 11.94
N THR A 216 20.05 3.04 11.41
CA THR A 216 20.19 1.80 12.20
C THR A 216 21.29 1.94 13.26
N GLU A 217 22.45 2.51 12.91
CA GLU A 217 23.52 2.87 13.86
C GLU A 217 23.01 3.80 14.97
N LEU A 218 22.08 4.69 14.64
CA LEU A 218 21.46 5.65 15.55
C LEU A 218 20.31 5.07 16.39
N GLY A 219 20.05 3.75 16.30
CA GLY A 219 19.10 3.03 17.14
C GLY A 219 17.67 2.95 16.59
N TYR A 220 17.44 3.33 15.34
CA TYR A 220 16.14 3.23 14.70
C TYR A 220 15.91 1.87 14.03
N GLU A 221 14.64 1.55 13.81
CA GLU A 221 14.23 0.52 12.86
C GLU A 221 13.69 1.19 11.60
N VAL A 222 14.28 0.87 10.44
CA VAL A 222 13.96 1.55 9.18
C VAL A 222 13.16 0.62 8.27
N LEU A 223 11.97 1.07 7.87
CA LEU A 223 11.12 0.39 6.90
C LEU A 223 11.28 1.06 5.54
N VAL A 224 11.81 0.33 4.57
CA VAL A 224 12.02 0.83 3.21
C VAL A 224 10.80 0.51 2.34
N PHE A 225 10.21 1.54 1.77
CA PHE A 225 9.06 1.48 0.88
C PHE A 225 9.50 1.68 -0.57
N HIS A 226 9.30 0.66 -1.40
CA HIS A 226 9.58 0.78 -2.82
C HIS A 226 8.55 1.68 -3.50
N VAL A 227 8.97 2.72 -4.23
CA VAL A 227 8.08 3.71 -4.85
C VAL A 227 7.46 3.21 -6.16
N SER A 228 6.56 2.24 -6.01
CA SER A 228 5.77 1.59 -7.07
C SER A 228 4.29 1.98 -7.07
N GLY A 229 3.96 3.13 -6.51
CA GLY A 229 2.61 3.64 -6.30
C GLY A 229 1.96 3.04 -5.05
N THR A 230 1.99 1.71 -4.93
CA THR A 230 1.51 1.01 -3.73
C THR A 230 2.40 1.28 -2.52
N GLY A 231 3.73 1.27 -2.68
CA GLY A 231 4.63 1.54 -1.57
C GLY A 231 4.48 2.96 -1.01
N GLY A 232 4.36 3.98 -1.87
CA GLY A 232 4.01 5.34 -1.45
C GLY A 232 2.69 5.41 -0.70
N ARG A 233 1.62 4.79 -1.20
CA ARG A 233 0.32 4.74 -0.50
C ARG A 233 0.41 4.08 0.88
N THR A 234 1.16 3.00 0.99
CA THR A 234 1.38 2.33 2.29
C THR A 234 2.17 3.24 3.24
N LEU A 235 3.22 3.91 2.75
CA LEU A 235 3.97 4.90 3.53
C LEU A 235 3.03 6.00 4.05
N GLU A 236 2.22 6.62 3.18
CA GLU A 236 1.28 7.67 3.59
C GLU A 236 0.26 7.17 4.62
N THR A 237 -0.28 5.96 4.43
CA THR A 237 -1.26 5.37 5.35
C THR A 237 -0.67 5.19 6.74
N LEU A 238 0.52 4.60 6.82
CA LEU A 238 1.20 4.36 8.09
C LEU A 238 1.67 5.67 8.75
N ALA A 239 2.17 6.62 7.97
CA ALA A 239 2.55 7.93 8.48
C ALA A 239 1.35 8.70 9.05
N GLY A 240 0.19 8.64 8.39
CA GLY A 240 -1.05 9.24 8.88
C GLY A 240 -1.60 8.60 10.16
N GLN A 241 -1.21 7.35 10.45
CA GLN A 241 -1.53 6.66 11.70
C GLN A 241 -0.56 7.01 12.85
N GLY A 242 0.47 7.82 12.60
CA GLY A 242 1.42 8.25 13.63
C GLY A 242 2.37 7.15 14.11
N VAL A 243 2.57 6.08 13.31
CA VAL A 243 3.41 4.94 13.72
C VAL A 243 4.91 5.22 13.62
N PHE A 244 5.30 6.26 12.90
CA PHE A 244 6.69 6.61 12.65
C PHE A 244 7.15 7.75 13.56
N ALA A 245 8.37 7.61 14.10
CA ALA A 245 9.07 8.71 14.74
C ALA A 245 9.56 9.75 13.72
N GLY A 246 9.78 9.34 12.47
CA GLY A 246 10.17 10.23 11.38
C GLY A 246 10.05 9.58 10.01
N VAL A 247 10.05 10.40 8.97
CA VAL A 247 9.98 9.96 7.57
C VAL A 247 11.16 10.53 6.78
N LEU A 248 11.92 9.64 6.14
CA LEU A 248 13.04 9.94 5.25
C LEU A 248 12.64 9.68 3.79
N ASP A 249 12.01 10.67 3.17
CA ASP A 249 11.41 10.51 1.85
C ASP A 249 12.38 10.95 0.72
N LEU A 250 13.36 10.10 0.41
CA LEU A 250 14.41 10.46 -0.56
C LEU A 250 13.98 10.31 -2.02
N THR A 251 12.98 9.47 -2.30
CA THR A 251 12.57 9.12 -3.66
C THR A 251 11.10 9.45 -3.90
N LEU A 252 10.83 10.34 -4.86
CA LEU A 252 9.50 10.93 -5.09
C LEU A 252 8.93 10.66 -6.49
N SER A 253 9.46 9.68 -7.24
CA SER A 253 9.01 9.39 -8.63
C SER A 253 7.49 9.19 -8.77
N GLU A 254 6.81 8.74 -7.72
CA GLU A 254 5.34 8.56 -7.75
C GLU A 254 4.58 9.88 -7.98
N ILE A 255 5.18 11.03 -7.64
CA ILE A 255 4.63 12.37 -7.94
C ILE A 255 4.81 12.71 -9.42
N ALA A 256 5.92 12.26 -10.03
CA ALA A 256 6.13 12.38 -11.48
C ALA A 256 5.12 11.52 -12.25
N ASP A 257 4.87 10.30 -11.79
CA ASP A 257 3.84 9.44 -12.36
C ASP A 257 2.44 10.05 -12.23
N ASP A 258 2.11 10.64 -11.09
CA ASP A 258 0.82 11.32 -10.89
C ASP A 258 0.63 12.52 -11.83
N LEU A 259 1.68 13.33 -12.02
CA LEU A 259 1.64 14.49 -12.91
C LEU A 259 1.52 14.08 -14.39
N CYS A 260 2.31 13.09 -14.81
CA CYS A 260 2.56 12.79 -16.21
C CYS A 260 1.75 11.59 -16.74
N GLY A 261 0.86 11.01 -15.92
CA GLY A 261 0.04 9.86 -16.31
C GLY A 261 0.81 8.53 -16.30
N GLY A 262 1.84 8.43 -15.46
CA GLY A 262 2.58 7.19 -15.23
C GLY A 262 1.76 6.13 -14.46
N ILE A 263 2.14 4.86 -14.63
CA ILE A 263 1.37 3.72 -14.13
C ILE A 263 1.62 3.40 -12.65
N LEU A 264 2.68 3.96 -12.06
CA LEU A 264 3.05 3.76 -10.66
C LEU A 264 2.79 5.00 -9.78
N SER A 265 1.75 5.78 -10.08
CA SER A 265 1.31 6.87 -9.21
C SER A 265 0.86 6.35 -7.83
N ALA A 266 1.24 7.09 -6.77
CA ALA A 266 0.72 6.91 -5.41
C ALA A 266 -0.54 7.75 -5.13
N GLY A 267 -1.00 8.53 -6.11
CA GLY A 267 -2.16 9.41 -6.02
C GLY A 267 -1.83 10.81 -5.49
N PRO A 268 -2.84 11.70 -5.47
CA PRO A 268 -2.64 13.13 -5.22
C PRO A 268 -2.20 13.45 -3.79
N ASP A 269 -2.39 12.54 -2.84
CA ASP A 269 -2.01 12.73 -1.44
C ASP A 269 -0.54 12.41 -1.13
N ARG A 270 0.22 11.84 -2.07
CA ARG A 270 1.63 11.49 -1.86
C ARG A 270 2.43 12.69 -1.33
N LEU A 271 3.29 12.47 -0.33
CA LEU A 271 4.08 13.45 0.42
C LEU A 271 3.27 14.39 1.34
N SER A 272 2.12 13.94 1.87
CA SER A 272 1.25 14.84 2.66
C SER A 272 0.93 14.31 4.06
N ALA A 273 0.86 13.00 4.26
CA ALA A 273 0.40 12.41 5.52
C ALA A 273 1.35 12.68 6.69
N ALA A 274 2.67 12.52 6.50
CA ALA A 274 3.66 12.79 7.54
C ALA A 274 3.59 14.24 8.04
N GLY A 275 3.60 15.18 7.09
CA GLY A 275 3.47 16.61 7.38
C GLY A 275 2.17 16.96 8.10
N ARG A 276 1.03 16.39 7.69
CA ARG A 276 -0.27 16.60 8.36
C ARG A 276 -0.32 16.02 9.77
N ALA A 277 0.29 14.86 9.98
CA ALA A 277 0.36 14.17 11.27
C ALA A 277 1.38 14.79 12.24
N GLY A 278 2.11 15.83 11.83
CA GLY A 278 3.14 16.46 12.66
C GLY A 278 4.44 15.66 12.78
N VAL A 279 4.60 14.60 11.97
CA VAL A 279 5.78 13.73 12.01
C VAL A 279 6.98 14.43 11.35
N PRO A 280 8.17 14.46 11.99
CA PRO A 280 9.41 14.94 11.36
C PRO A 280 9.63 14.31 9.99
N GLN A 281 9.91 15.13 8.98
CA GLN A 281 10.21 14.63 7.64
C GLN A 281 11.43 15.30 7.01
N VAL A 282 12.33 14.48 6.48
CA VAL A 282 13.43 14.89 5.60
C VAL A 282 13.15 14.34 4.21
N VAL A 283 13.18 15.21 3.21
CA VAL A 283 12.72 14.92 1.86
C VAL A 283 13.84 15.19 0.85
N SER A 284 13.95 14.38 -0.19
CA SER A 284 14.80 14.66 -1.35
C SER A 284 13.98 14.55 -2.64
N LEU A 285 14.65 14.74 -3.77
CA LEU A 285 14.06 14.88 -5.10
C LEU A 285 14.34 13.67 -5.99
N GLY A 286 14.64 12.53 -5.36
CA GLY A 286 15.09 11.32 -6.03
C GLY A 286 14.09 10.81 -7.05
N ALA A 287 14.60 10.42 -8.21
CA ALA A 287 13.85 9.87 -9.33
C ALA A 287 12.71 10.77 -9.86
N LEU A 288 12.72 12.08 -9.57
CA LEU A 288 11.81 13.05 -10.23
C LEU A 288 12.22 13.37 -11.67
N ASP A 289 13.36 12.85 -12.11
CA ASP A 289 13.83 12.87 -13.49
C ASP A 289 13.14 11.81 -14.38
N MET A 290 12.23 10.97 -13.86
CA MET A 290 11.62 9.90 -14.65
C MET A 290 10.12 9.68 -14.39
N VAL A 291 9.44 9.17 -15.41
CA VAL A 291 8.04 8.72 -15.38
C VAL A 291 7.98 7.26 -15.81
N LYS A 292 7.24 6.42 -15.09
CA LYS A 292 7.11 4.98 -15.36
C LYS A 292 5.84 4.66 -16.13
N PHE A 293 6.00 3.94 -17.23
CA PHE A 293 4.94 3.43 -18.09
C PHE A 293 5.02 1.90 -18.19
N GLY A 294 4.02 1.31 -18.86
CA GLY A 294 3.98 -0.12 -19.14
C GLY A 294 5.00 -0.59 -20.18
N PRO A 295 4.76 -1.74 -20.81
CA PRO A 295 5.56 -2.23 -21.93
C PRO A 295 5.72 -1.18 -23.04
N LEU A 296 6.81 -1.25 -23.79
CA LEU A 296 7.16 -0.27 -24.84
C LEU A 296 6.04 -0.09 -25.88
N GLU A 297 5.31 -1.16 -26.16
CA GLU A 297 4.20 -1.19 -27.11
C GLU A 297 3.02 -0.35 -26.60
N SER A 298 2.81 -0.30 -25.28
CA SER A 298 1.75 0.46 -24.61
C SER A 298 2.08 1.94 -24.37
N LEU A 299 3.29 2.37 -24.72
CA LEU A 299 3.77 3.72 -24.43
C LEU A 299 2.92 4.80 -25.16
N PRO A 300 2.41 5.84 -24.47
CA PRO A 300 1.66 6.91 -25.12
C PRO A 300 2.50 7.65 -26.17
N GLN A 301 1.89 8.00 -27.30
CA GLN A 301 2.59 8.64 -28.44
C GLN A 301 3.35 9.91 -28.02
N GLN A 302 2.79 10.67 -27.09
CA GLN A 302 3.33 11.95 -26.60
C GLN A 302 4.67 11.80 -25.86
N VAL A 303 5.01 10.59 -25.41
CA VAL A 303 6.23 10.34 -24.62
C VAL A 303 7.23 9.40 -25.30
N ARG A 304 6.95 8.93 -26.52
CA ARG A 304 7.82 8.01 -27.27
C ARG A 304 9.18 8.61 -27.65
N ASP A 305 9.27 9.93 -27.79
CA ASP A 305 10.51 10.61 -28.17
C ASP A 305 11.27 11.18 -26.95
N ARG A 306 10.81 10.87 -25.72
CA ARG A 306 11.29 11.51 -24.49
C ARG A 306 12.29 10.67 -23.71
N GLY A 307 13.46 10.40 -24.30
CA GLY A 307 14.52 9.65 -23.61
C GLY A 307 14.00 8.32 -23.08
N VAL A 308 13.43 7.51 -23.96
CA VAL A 308 12.82 6.23 -23.58
C VAL A 308 13.90 5.24 -23.16
N HIS A 309 13.72 4.64 -22.00
CA HIS A 309 14.58 3.57 -21.50
C HIS A 309 13.72 2.36 -21.08
N VAL A 310 13.95 1.23 -21.73
CA VAL A 310 13.26 -0.03 -21.40
C VAL A 310 13.93 -0.63 -20.18
N HIS A 311 13.26 -0.59 -19.03
CA HIS A 311 13.80 -1.15 -17.80
C HIS A 311 13.67 -2.68 -17.79
N ASN A 312 12.51 -3.20 -18.20
CA ASN A 312 12.24 -4.62 -18.39
C ASN A 312 11.05 -4.80 -19.35
N PRO A 313 10.66 -6.03 -19.75
CA PRO A 313 9.56 -6.26 -20.70
C PRO A 313 8.20 -5.68 -20.26
N SER A 314 8.00 -5.39 -18.98
CA SER A 314 6.75 -4.85 -18.44
C SER A 314 6.80 -3.35 -18.14
N ILE A 315 7.99 -2.75 -18.06
CA ILE A 315 8.18 -1.37 -17.59
C ILE A 315 9.15 -0.62 -18.49
N THR A 316 8.66 0.53 -18.96
CA THR A 316 9.46 1.54 -19.67
C THR A 316 9.49 2.81 -18.84
N VAL A 317 10.61 3.52 -18.83
CA VAL A 317 10.73 4.84 -18.21
C VAL A 317 11.05 5.91 -19.24
N THR A 318 10.54 7.12 -19.02
CA THR A 318 10.81 8.29 -19.86
C THR A 318 11.32 9.46 -19.03
N ARG A 319 12.13 10.33 -19.64
CA ARG A 319 12.70 11.51 -18.98
C ARG A 319 11.61 12.56 -18.75
N THR A 320 11.50 13.12 -17.54
CA THR A 320 10.67 14.31 -17.30
C THR A 320 11.24 15.53 -18.02
N THR A 321 10.38 16.36 -18.60
CA THR A 321 10.81 17.59 -19.29
C THR A 321 11.13 18.70 -18.30
N MET A 322 11.84 19.75 -18.75
CA MET A 322 12.09 20.94 -17.93
C MET A 322 10.80 21.58 -17.35
N ALA A 323 9.72 21.63 -18.13
CA ALA A 323 8.44 22.18 -17.69
C ALA A 323 7.77 21.30 -16.61
N GLU A 324 7.82 19.98 -16.78
CA GLU A 324 7.33 19.03 -15.78
C GLU A 324 8.19 19.07 -14.51
N CYS A 325 9.52 19.14 -14.64
CA CYS A 325 10.42 19.33 -13.50
C CYS A 325 10.07 20.59 -12.70
N ALA A 326 9.79 21.73 -13.35
CA ALA A 326 9.34 22.93 -12.68
C ALA A 326 7.98 22.76 -11.98
N GLU A 327 7.03 22.06 -12.60
CA GLU A 327 5.74 21.72 -11.98
C GLU A 327 5.91 20.78 -10.78
N LEU A 328 6.77 19.76 -10.88
CA LEU A 328 7.10 18.85 -9.78
C LEU A 328 7.69 19.61 -8.59
N GLY A 329 8.58 20.57 -8.85
CA GLY A 329 9.14 21.44 -7.81
C GLY A 329 8.04 22.24 -7.09
N ARG A 330 7.08 22.79 -7.84
CA ARG A 330 5.92 23.50 -7.28
C ARG A 330 5.02 22.57 -6.44
N ARG A 331 4.75 21.35 -6.92
CA ARG A 331 3.93 20.36 -6.20
C ARG A 331 4.56 19.91 -4.90
N VAL A 332 5.86 19.58 -4.92
CA VAL A 332 6.63 19.21 -3.72
C VAL A 332 6.63 20.39 -2.73
N ALA A 333 6.90 21.62 -3.19
CA ALA A 333 6.89 22.79 -2.34
C ALA A 333 5.53 23.03 -1.67
N ALA A 334 4.44 22.94 -2.43
CA ALA A 334 3.08 23.15 -1.92
C ALA A 334 2.74 22.15 -0.80
N LYS A 335 3.12 20.88 -0.98
CA LYS A 335 2.88 19.82 0.01
C LYS A 335 3.68 20.03 1.29
N LEU A 336 4.97 20.34 1.17
CA LEU A 336 5.84 20.57 2.33
C LEU A 336 5.48 21.86 3.08
N ARG A 337 5.05 22.91 2.36
CA ARG A 337 4.55 24.15 2.98
C ARG A 337 3.32 23.90 3.85
N ALA A 338 2.48 22.93 3.51
CA ALA A 338 1.29 22.58 4.26
C ALA A 338 1.56 21.66 5.47
N ALA A 339 2.82 21.27 5.71
CA ALA A 339 3.18 20.45 6.87
C ALA A 339 3.01 21.24 8.18
N SER A 340 2.40 20.59 9.18
CA SER A 340 2.34 21.10 10.55
C SER A 340 3.57 20.70 11.37
N GLY A 341 4.21 19.57 11.01
CA GLY A 341 5.45 19.08 11.64
C GLY A 341 6.73 19.64 11.02
N PRO A 342 7.89 19.45 11.69
CA PRO A 342 9.18 19.86 11.16
C PRO A 342 9.48 19.20 9.81
N ALA A 343 9.84 20.01 8.81
CA ALA A 343 10.17 19.54 7.48
C ALA A 343 11.50 20.13 6.99
N ALA A 344 12.30 19.30 6.34
CA ALA A 344 13.52 19.72 5.66
C ALA A 344 13.64 19.06 4.28
N VAL A 345 14.32 19.75 3.36
CA VAL A 345 14.67 19.24 2.04
C VAL A 345 16.18 19.15 1.90
N CYS A 346 16.69 17.99 1.52
CA CYS A 346 18.06 17.80 1.08
C CYS A 346 18.09 17.77 -0.46
N VAL A 347 18.82 18.69 -1.09
CA VAL A 347 18.88 18.83 -2.55
C VAL A 347 20.22 18.28 -3.07
N PRO A 348 20.23 17.15 -3.80
CA PRO A 348 21.45 16.60 -4.40
C PRO A 348 21.76 17.31 -5.73
N LEU A 349 22.78 18.17 -5.75
CA LEU A 349 23.07 19.04 -6.88
C LEU A 349 23.67 18.33 -8.10
N ARG A 350 24.18 17.09 -7.94
CA ARG A 350 24.87 16.35 -9.01
C ARG A 350 24.08 15.19 -9.60
N GLY A 351 22.78 15.09 -9.32
CA GLY A 351 21.87 14.15 -9.99
C GLY A 351 20.88 13.45 -9.05
N LEU A 352 19.73 13.09 -9.63
CA LEU A 352 18.55 12.63 -8.91
C LEU A 352 18.31 11.12 -9.00
N SER A 353 19.06 10.42 -9.85
CA SER A 353 18.93 8.99 -10.09
C SER A 353 20.17 8.44 -10.78
N THR A 354 20.39 7.13 -10.78
CA THR A 354 21.48 6.50 -11.56
C THR A 354 21.46 6.89 -13.04
N LEU A 355 20.27 7.13 -13.63
CA LEU A 355 20.13 7.56 -15.02
C LEU A 355 20.47 9.04 -15.20
N GLY A 356 20.20 9.86 -14.17
CA GLY A 356 20.46 11.31 -14.14
C GLY A 356 21.88 11.70 -13.71
N ALA A 357 22.76 10.74 -13.44
CA ALA A 357 24.16 10.99 -13.10
C ALA A 357 24.90 11.69 -14.26
N PRO A 358 25.98 12.46 -14.00
CA PRO A 358 26.73 13.13 -15.07
C PRO A 358 27.17 12.18 -16.19
N GLY A 359 26.77 12.50 -17.43
CA GLY A 359 27.01 11.66 -18.61
C GLY A 359 26.02 10.50 -18.80
N GLY A 360 25.08 10.32 -17.88
CA GLY A 360 23.99 9.35 -17.98
C GLY A 360 22.88 9.77 -18.95
N PRO A 361 21.99 8.84 -19.33
CA PRO A 361 20.97 9.09 -20.35
C PRO A 361 19.94 10.17 -19.95
N TYR A 362 19.73 10.41 -18.65
CA TYR A 362 18.79 11.40 -18.12
C TYR A 362 19.48 12.65 -17.57
N HIS A 363 20.79 12.77 -17.77
CA HIS A 363 21.55 13.93 -17.34
C HIS A 363 21.10 15.18 -18.08
N ASP A 364 20.35 16.03 -17.37
CA ASP A 364 19.89 17.33 -17.87
C ASP A 364 19.94 18.36 -16.74
N PRO A 365 21.08 19.07 -16.60
CA PRO A 365 21.23 20.11 -15.59
C PRO A 365 20.22 21.27 -15.74
N GLY A 366 19.66 21.47 -16.94
CA GLY A 366 18.64 22.50 -17.18
C GLY A 366 17.31 22.12 -16.53
N ALA A 367 16.85 20.89 -16.76
CA ALA A 367 15.65 20.35 -16.12
C ALA A 367 15.80 20.29 -14.59
N ASP A 368 16.95 19.86 -14.08
CA ASP A 368 17.21 19.78 -12.64
C ASP A 368 17.22 21.18 -11.99
N ARG A 369 17.83 22.19 -12.64
CA ARG A 369 17.76 23.57 -12.18
C ARG A 369 16.33 24.12 -12.16
N ALA A 370 15.50 23.75 -13.13
CA ALA A 370 14.09 24.17 -13.16
C ALA A 370 13.32 23.57 -11.98
N LEU A 371 13.55 22.30 -11.66
CA LEU A 371 13.01 21.64 -10.46
C LEU A 371 13.44 22.36 -9.18
N PHE A 372 14.75 22.58 -8.99
CA PHE A 372 15.27 23.19 -7.77
C PHE A 372 14.81 24.64 -7.60
N SER A 373 14.76 25.40 -8.69
CA SER A 373 14.33 26.81 -8.65
C SER A 373 12.86 26.93 -8.28
N ALA A 374 12.00 26.11 -8.90
CA ALA A 374 10.58 26.08 -8.59
C ALA A 374 10.29 25.65 -7.15
N LEU A 375 11.03 24.66 -6.64
CA LEU A 375 10.95 24.23 -5.24
C LEU A 375 11.34 25.36 -4.27
N ARG A 376 12.49 26.01 -4.52
CA ARG A 376 12.98 27.12 -3.69
C ARG A 376 11.99 28.28 -3.67
N GLU A 377 11.46 28.67 -4.83
CA GLU A 377 10.41 29.67 -4.95
C GLU A 377 9.17 29.28 -4.12
N GLY A 378 8.67 28.07 -4.34
CA GLY A 378 7.47 27.58 -3.67
C GLY A 378 7.63 27.43 -2.15
N LEU A 379 8.85 27.38 -1.62
CA LEU A 379 9.17 27.31 -0.19
C LEU A 379 9.63 28.64 0.41
N ARG A 380 9.69 29.73 -0.37
CA ARG A 380 10.04 31.06 0.16
C ARG A 380 9.14 31.43 1.33
N SER A 381 9.75 31.95 2.40
CA SER A 381 9.06 32.34 3.63
C SER A 381 8.25 31.21 4.30
N SER A 382 8.56 29.95 4.01
CA SER A 382 8.03 28.80 4.76
C SER A 382 8.96 28.42 5.92
N ALA A 383 8.45 27.61 6.85
CA ALA A 383 9.27 27.04 7.93
C ALA A 383 10.17 25.87 7.46
N VAL A 384 10.01 25.42 6.22
CA VAL A 384 10.76 24.28 5.65
C VAL A 384 12.20 24.71 5.40
N ARG A 385 13.16 23.95 5.92
CA ARG A 385 14.59 24.23 5.72
C ARG A 385 15.13 23.51 4.49
N LEU A 386 15.91 24.19 3.67
CA LEU A 386 16.57 23.59 2.51
C LEU A 386 18.08 23.46 2.76
N TYR A 387 18.65 22.34 2.35
CA TYR A 387 20.07 22.03 2.45
C TYR A 387 20.57 21.54 1.10
N ASP A 388 21.50 22.30 0.52
CA ASP A 388 22.15 21.94 -0.73
C ASP A 388 23.33 21.01 -0.43
N TYR A 389 23.42 19.92 -1.17
CA TYR A 389 24.55 18.99 -1.12
C TYR A 389 25.17 18.90 -2.51
N ASP A 390 26.45 19.22 -2.61
CA ASP A 390 27.23 19.09 -3.84
C ASP A 390 27.60 17.62 -4.13
N THR A 391 26.58 16.77 -4.16
CA THR A 391 26.68 15.32 -4.29
C THR A 391 25.61 14.81 -5.24
N HIS A 392 25.81 13.58 -5.73
CA HIS A 392 24.75 12.82 -6.37
C HIS A 392 23.85 12.21 -5.27
N ILE A 393 22.57 11.92 -5.56
CA ILE A 393 21.67 11.33 -4.55
C ILE A 393 22.18 9.98 -4.00
N ASN A 394 22.87 9.22 -4.83
CA ASN A 394 23.48 7.92 -4.48
C ASN A 394 24.86 8.03 -3.82
N ASP A 395 25.36 9.23 -3.58
CA ASP A 395 26.56 9.40 -2.77
C ASP A 395 26.25 8.99 -1.32
N PRO A 396 27.01 8.08 -0.69
CA PRO A 396 26.79 7.70 0.70
C PRO A 396 26.78 8.89 1.66
N ALA A 397 27.56 9.94 1.40
CA ALA A 397 27.57 11.15 2.21
C ALA A 397 26.21 11.86 2.19
N PHE A 398 25.50 11.85 1.06
CA PHE A 398 24.15 12.41 0.93
C PHE A 398 23.15 11.66 1.81
N GLY A 399 23.17 10.33 1.73
CA GLY A 399 22.29 9.46 2.50
C GLY A 399 22.50 9.63 4.00
N ARG A 400 23.76 9.56 4.46
CA ARG A 400 24.11 9.71 5.87
C ARG A 400 23.77 11.10 6.41
N ALA A 401 24.05 12.17 5.66
CA ALA A 401 23.70 13.53 6.07
C ALA A 401 22.17 13.75 6.17
N SER A 402 21.40 13.14 5.27
CA SER A 402 19.93 13.17 5.33
C SER A 402 19.38 12.41 6.55
N ALA A 403 19.97 11.26 6.88
CA ALA A 403 19.68 10.51 8.09
C ALA A 403 20.00 11.29 9.38
N ASP A 404 21.19 11.88 9.47
CA ASP A 404 21.60 12.69 10.62
C ASP A 404 20.68 13.90 10.81
N ARG A 405 20.22 14.51 9.72
CA ARG A 405 19.24 15.60 9.76
C ARG A 405 17.92 15.14 10.39
N LEU A 406 17.41 14.00 9.95
CA LEU A 406 16.15 13.47 10.48
C LEU A 406 16.30 13.12 11.96
N HIS A 407 17.40 12.47 12.35
CA HIS A 407 17.69 12.17 13.75
C HIS A 407 17.72 13.43 14.63
N ALA A 408 18.37 14.51 14.17
CA ALA A 408 18.41 15.78 14.88
C ALA A 408 17.01 16.41 15.04
N MET A 409 16.15 16.30 14.03
CA MET A 409 14.77 16.79 14.09
C MET A 409 13.92 16.01 15.10
N ILE A 410 14.08 14.68 15.12
CA ILE A 410 13.42 13.80 16.10
C ILE A 410 13.87 14.17 17.51
N GLY A 411 15.18 14.27 17.75
CA GLY A 411 15.73 14.62 19.06
C GLY A 411 15.28 15.99 19.57
N ALA A 412 15.19 16.99 18.68
CA ALA A 412 14.70 18.32 19.04
C ALA A 412 13.21 18.32 19.44
N MET A 413 12.38 17.50 18.79
CA MET A 413 10.97 17.35 19.18
C MET A 413 10.83 16.63 20.52
N SER A 414 11.61 15.57 20.76
CA SER A 414 11.58 14.86 22.04
C SER A 414 12.04 15.71 23.22
N ALA A 415 12.92 16.69 22.99
CA ALA A 415 13.37 17.62 24.03
C ALA A 415 12.38 18.77 24.32
N ALA A 416 11.44 19.03 23.40
CA ALA A 416 10.46 20.11 23.51
C ALA A 416 9.09 19.64 24.06
N ALA A 417 8.84 18.33 24.07
CA ALA A 417 7.70 17.68 24.69
C ALA A 417 7.98 17.37 26.17
#